data_AF-A0A7C1TEV1-F1
#
_entry.id   AF-A0A7C1TEV1-F1
#
_cell.length_a   1.000
_cell.length_b   1.000
_cell.length_c   1.000
_cell.angle_alpha   90.00
_cell.angle_beta   90.00
_cell.angle_gamma   90.00
#
_symmetry.space_group_name_H-M   'P 1'
#
loop_
_entity.id
_entity.type
_entity.pdbx_description
1 polymer ?
#
loop_
_entity_poly.entity_id
_entity_poly.type
_entity_poly.pdbx_seq_one_letter_code
_entity_poly.pdbx_strand_id
1 'polypeptide(L)'
;MAAGERQQCGLTSAYCYCCWPHPLARRIGKQRTCQTKPFLNFSAVSISRKKICSISPSMRSKMKQNKPRQSRLALRRTTLMTRTNLLIALIITLLLPGIAPASEDWNALSHEQQRILKRFESRWNQIPEKRREHLARGAERWMKMTPEQRQKSKQRLQRWQKMTPEQRALVRERYQHFRQLSPKQQQRLRQKRNWFKSLPPEKRQALRERWRNITPEQRQRIRERWRNITPEQRQHHLRQQMQDYRNHRPRTR
;
A
#
# COMPACT_ATOMS: atom_id res chain seq x y z
N MET A 1 -48.46 -35.71 -15.17
CA MET A 1 -48.14 -35.39 -13.75
C MET A 1 -46.63 -35.30 -13.65
N ALA A 2 -45.95 -34.26 -13.18
CA ALA A 2 -46.37 -32.97 -12.64
C ALA A 2 -45.27 -31.95 -12.97
N ALA A 3 -45.67 -30.70 -13.16
CA ALA A 3 -44.79 -29.54 -13.24
C ALA A 3 -44.09 -29.30 -11.89
N GLY A 4 -42.95 -28.61 -11.92
CA GLY A 4 -42.23 -28.20 -10.71
C GLY A 4 -41.27 -27.07 -11.00
N GLU A 5 -41.80 -25.84 -10.95
CA GLU A 5 -41.12 -24.56 -11.02
C GLU A 5 -39.92 -24.48 -10.07
N ARG A 6 -38.78 -23.96 -10.55
CA ARG A 6 -37.71 -23.48 -9.66
C ARG A 6 -37.85 -21.99 -9.46
N GLN A 7 -38.43 -21.63 -8.32
CA GLN A 7 -38.43 -20.28 -7.78
C GLN A 7 -37.00 -19.75 -7.59
N GLN A 8 -36.81 -18.51 -8.01
CA GLN A 8 -35.70 -17.65 -7.61
C GLN A 8 -35.84 -17.28 -6.13
N CYS A 9 -34.77 -17.46 -5.36
CA CYS A 9 -34.52 -16.68 -4.15
C CYS A 9 -33.23 -15.88 -4.37
N GLY A 10 -33.38 -14.56 -4.38
CA GLY A 10 -32.29 -13.59 -4.42
C GLY A 10 -31.77 -13.22 -3.04
N LEU A 11 -30.78 -12.32 -3.08
CA LEU A 11 -30.17 -11.58 -1.96
C LEU A 11 -29.24 -12.45 -1.08
N THR A 12 -28.10 -12.01 -0.56
CA THR A 12 -27.32 -10.77 -0.59
C THR A 12 -26.00 -11.13 0.09
N SER A 13 -24.90 -10.52 -0.37
CA SER A 13 -23.69 -10.24 0.44
C SER A 13 -23.08 -11.36 1.29
N ALA A 14 -22.00 -11.99 0.80
CA ALA A 14 -20.76 -12.16 1.57
C ALA A 14 -19.63 -12.58 0.62
N TYR A 15 -18.54 -11.83 0.65
CA TYR A 15 -17.29 -12.15 -0.01
C TYR A 15 -16.77 -13.52 0.45
N CYS A 16 -16.85 -14.53 -0.42
CA CYS A 16 -16.01 -15.72 -0.35
C CYS A 16 -15.02 -15.67 -1.51
N TYR A 17 -13.75 -15.39 -1.19
CA TYR A 17 -12.65 -15.63 -2.12
C TYR A 17 -12.51 -17.14 -2.33
N CYS A 18 -13.15 -17.68 -3.36
CA CYS A 18 -12.89 -19.04 -3.82
C CYS A 18 -11.69 -19.06 -4.78
N CYS A 19 -10.79 -19.98 -4.48
CA CYS A 19 -9.63 -20.38 -5.25
C CYS A 19 -9.90 -20.51 -6.76
N TRP A 20 -8.95 -20.04 -7.55
CA TRP A 20 -8.80 -20.39 -8.97
C TRP A 20 -8.78 -21.92 -9.16
N PRO A 21 -9.58 -22.49 -10.07
CA PRO A 21 -9.50 -23.90 -10.42
C PRO A 21 -8.36 -24.13 -11.40
N HIS A 22 -7.42 -25.02 -11.05
CA HIS A 22 -6.45 -25.56 -12.00
C HIS A 22 -7.08 -26.77 -12.71
N PRO A 23 -6.93 -26.93 -14.04
CA PRO A 23 -7.51 -28.05 -14.77
C PRO A 23 -6.69 -29.32 -14.44
N LEU A 24 -7.42 -30.38 -14.04
CA LEU A 24 -7.05 -31.80 -13.85
C LEU A 24 -7.55 -32.31 -12.49
N ALA A 25 -8.87 -32.37 -12.33
CA ALA A 25 -9.50 -33.15 -11.26
C ALA A 25 -10.79 -33.76 -11.78
N ARG A 26 -10.66 -34.70 -12.72
CA ARG A 26 -11.75 -35.59 -13.15
C ARG A 26 -11.30 -37.03 -12.97
N ARG A 27 -11.36 -37.54 -11.74
CA ARG A 27 -11.69 -38.94 -11.41
C ARG A 27 -11.66 -39.14 -9.89
N ILE A 28 -12.56 -40.01 -9.45
CA ILE A 28 -12.77 -40.49 -8.08
C ILE A 28 -13.73 -39.62 -7.28
N GLY A 29 -15.01 -40.00 -7.37
CA GLY A 29 -16.05 -39.58 -6.45
C GLY A 29 -15.73 -40.08 -5.04
N LYS A 30 -15.53 -39.14 -4.12
CA LYS A 30 -15.70 -39.34 -2.68
C LYS A 30 -16.16 -38.01 -2.09
N GLN A 31 -17.44 -37.97 -1.72
CA GLN A 31 -18.02 -36.92 -0.89
C GLN A 31 -17.23 -36.87 0.43
N ARG A 32 -16.67 -35.71 0.78
CA ARG A 32 -16.10 -35.50 2.12
C ARG A 32 -17.16 -34.81 2.97
N THR A 33 -17.77 -35.55 3.86
CA THR A 33 -18.57 -35.04 4.98
C THR A 33 -17.63 -34.44 6.03
N CYS A 34 -17.87 -33.19 6.41
CA CYS A 34 -17.21 -32.56 7.55
C CYS A 34 -17.85 -33.06 8.85
N GLN A 35 -17.10 -33.80 9.67
CA GLN A 35 -17.47 -34.08 11.06
C GLN A 35 -16.63 -33.19 11.99
N THR A 36 -17.32 -32.40 12.81
CA THR A 36 -16.76 -31.67 13.95
C THR A 36 -16.54 -32.65 15.11
N LYS A 37 -15.31 -32.73 15.64
CA LYS A 37 -15.00 -33.50 16.87
C LYS A 37 -15.05 -32.58 18.09
N PRO A 38 -15.68 -33.00 19.21
CA PRO A 38 -15.62 -32.27 20.47
C PRO A 38 -14.34 -32.57 21.27
N PHE A 39 -13.95 -31.59 22.07
CA PHE A 39 -12.87 -31.62 23.05
C PHE A 39 -13.11 -32.72 24.11
N LEU A 40 -12.10 -33.55 24.38
CA LEU A 40 -12.06 -34.42 25.54
C LEU A 40 -11.13 -33.83 26.60
N ASN A 41 -11.66 -33.78 27.82
CA ASN A 41 -10.98 -33.51 29.08
C ASN A 41 -9.86 -34.52 29.35
N PHE A 42 -8.79 -34.07 29.99
CA PHE A 42 -7.93 -34.93 30.80
C PHE A 42 -7.62 -34.24 32.12
N SER A 43 -8.03 -34.91 33.20
CA SER A 43 -7.83 -34.53 34.59
C SER A 43 -6.43 -34.92 35.10
N ALA A 44 -5.91 -34.06 35.97
CA ALA A 44 -5.11 -34.33 37.18
C ALA A 44 -3.96 -35.37 37.15
N VAL A 45 -2.74 -34.87 37.37
CA VAL A 45 -1.70 -35.56 38.18
C VAL A 45 -1.07 -34.55 39.15
N SER A 46 -0.79 -35.04 40.35
CA SER A 46 -0.64 -34.34 41.62
C SER A 46 0.82 -34.02 41.99
N ILE A 47 0.99 -32.92 42.75
CA ILE A 47 1.94 -32.71 43.87
C ILE A 47 3.46 -32.74 43.58
N SER A 48 4.11 -31.59 43.79
CA SER A 48 5.15 -31.49 44.84
C SER A 48 5.46 -30.04 45.20
N ARG A 49 5.39 -29.75 46.52
CA ARG A 49 5.75 -28.46 47.13
C ARG A 49 7.27 -28.39 47.28
N LYS A 50 7.89 -27.29 46.82
CA LYS A 50 9.09 -26.72 47.47
C LYS A 50 9.01 -25.19 47.42
N LYS A 51 8.80 -24.60 48.60
CA LYS A 51 9.11 -23.19 48.92
C LYS A 51 10.62 -23.00 48.82
N ILE A 52 11.08 -21.86 48.30
CA ILE A 52 12.23 -21.10 48.79
C ILE A 52 12.00 -19.62 48.43
N CYS A 53 11.96 -18.80 49.49
CA CYS A 53 12.42 -17.41 49.71
C CYS A 53 12.69 -16.49 48.50
N SER A 54 12.55 -15.16 48.51
CA SER A 54 12.01 -14.09 49.37
C SER A 54 12.47 -12.76 48.71
N ILE A 55 12.03 -11.60 49.21
CA ILE A 55 12.59 -10.24 49.02
C ILE A 55 11.74 -9.29 48.14
N SER A 56 10.95 -8.49 48.88
CA SER A 56 10.71 -7.05 48.80
C SER A 56 9.83 -6.42 47.71
N PRO A 57 8.72 -5.75 48.10
CA PRO A 57 8.07 -4.70 47.32
C PRO A 57 8.59 -3.32 47.75
N SER A 58 9.16 -2.55 46.82
CA SER A 58 9.43 -1.12 47.04
C SER A 58 8.51 -0.24 46.18
N MET A 59 7.77 0.61 46.90
CA MET A 59 7.53 2.02 46.59
C MET A 59 6.99 2.37 45.20
N ARG A 60 5.67 2.57 45.10
CA ARG A 60 5.13 3.63 44.25
C ARG A 60 4.08 4.44 45.02
N SER A 61 4.47 5.69 45.23
CA SER A 61 3.83 6.73 46.02
C SER A 61 2.44 7.11 45.50
N LYS A 62 1.56 7.40 46.46
CA LYS A 62 0.21 7.97 46.28
C LYS A 62 0.31 9.36 45.65
N MET A 63 -0.03 9.49 44.36
CA MET A 63 -0.40 10.78 43.79
C MET A 63 -1.83 11.12 44.21
N LYS A 64 -1.95 12.14 45.05
CA LYS A 64 -3.19 12.77 45.50
C LYS A 64 -3.99 13.24 44.29
N GLN A 65 -5.20 12.72 44.11
CA GLN A 65 -6.21 13.26 43.21
C GLN A 65 -6.75 14.56 43.82
N ASN A 66 -6.44 15.70 43.21
CA ASN A 66 -7.07 16.97 43.53
C ASN A 66 -8.18 17.22 42.48
N LYS A 67 -9.43 16.97 42.83
CA LYS A 67 -10.61 17.37 42.04
C LYS A 67 -11.05 18.75 42.49
N PRO A 68 -11.09 19.78 41.63
CA PRO A 68 -11.71 21.04 42.01
C PRO A 68 -13.24 20.90 42.08
N ARG A 69 -13.80 21.45 43.17
CA ARG A 69 -15.23 21.62 43.44
C ARG A 69 -15.92 22.33 42.27
N GLN A 70 -16.83 21.64 41.60
CA GLN A 70 -17.81 22.29 40.73
C GLN A 70 -18.95 22.82 41.60
N SER A 71 -19.10 24.14 41.64
CA SER A 71 -20.22 24.85 42.23
C SER A 71 -21.50 24.54 41.44
N ARG A 72 -22.53 24.10 42.15
CA ARG A 72 -23.89 23.93 41.61
C ARG A 72 -24.48 25.32 41.39
N LEU A 73 -24.57 25.74 40.13
CA LEU A 73 -25.43 26.85 39.73
C LEU A 73 -26.76 26.27 39.26
N ALA A 74 -27.83 26.82 39.85
CA ALA A 74 -29.21 26.39 39.72
C ALA A 74 -29.68 26.39 38.25
N LEU A 75 -30.34 25.31 37.85
CA LEU A 75 -31.16 25.26 36.63
C LEU A 75 -32.32 26.25 36.79
N ARG A 76 -32.22 27.43 36.16
CA ARG A 76 -33.37 28.28 35.85
C ARG A 76 -33.84 27.96 34.43
N ARG A 77 -35.14 27.67 34.34
CA ARG A 77 -35.93 27.31 33.15
C ARG A 77 -35.61 28.22 31.95
N THR A 78 -35.13 27.66 30.84
CA THR A 78 -35.02 28.34 29.53
C THR A 78 -35.54 27.46 28.40
N THR A 79 -36.82 27.05 28.48
CA THR A 79 -37.47 26.23 27.43
C THR A 79 -38.07 27.04 26.28
N LEU A 80 -37.96 28.38 26.28
CA LEU A 80 -38.55 29.24 25.25
C LEU A 80 -37.57 29.72 24.16
N MET A 81 -36.25 29.60 24.37
CA MET A 81 -35.24 30.05 23.38
C MET A 81 -34.66 28.93 22.49
N THR A 82 -35.06 27.68 22.69
CA THR A 82 -34.54 26.55 21.90
C THR A 82 -35.26 26.38 20.55
N ARG A 83 -36.54 26.77 20.45
CA ARG A 83 -37.34 26.65 19.22
C ARG A 83 -37.02 27.73 18.18
N THR A 84 -36.76 28.96 18.61
CA THR A 84 -36.37 30.08 17.73
C THR A 84 -34.93 29.93 17.23
N ASN A 85 -34.00 29.44 18.06
CA ASN A 85 -32.62 29.17 17.65
C ASN A 85 -32.50 28.01 16.65
N LEU A 86 -33.41 27.02 16.68
CA LEU A 86 -33.45 25.95 15.69
C LEU A 86 -33.93 26.45 14.31
N LEU A 87 -34.89 27.38 14.26
CA LEU A 87 -35.36 27.97 13.01
C LEU A 87 -34.32 28.91 12.39
N ILE A 88 -33.60 29.69 13.19
CA ILE A 88 -32.48 30.52 12.72
C ILE A 88 -31.33 29.64 12.22
N ALA A 89 -31.00 28.54 12.91
CA ALA A 89 -29.99 27.59 12.45
C ALA A 89 -30.40 26.88 11.13
N LEU A 90 -31.70 26.60 10.95
CA LEU A 90 -32.25 25.99 9.72
C LEU A 90 -32.25 26.98 8.54
N ILE A 91 -32.54 28.26 8.78
CA ILE A 91 -32.46 29.32 7.77
C ILE A 91 -31.00 29.63 7.39
N ILE A 92 -30.07 29.60 8.35
CA ILE A 92 -28.64 29.76 8.09
C ILE A 92 -28.09 28.58 7.27
N THR A 93 -28.57 27.35 7.50
CA THR A 93 -28.18 26.21 6.65
C THR A 93 -28.82 26.22 5.26
N LEU A 94 -29.96 26.88 5.07
CA LEU A 94 -30.64 27.00 3.78
C LEU A 94 -30.11 28.15 2.90
N LEU A 95 -29.40 29.13 3.48
CA LEU A 95 -28.76 30.25 2.76
C LEU A 95 -27.25 30.09 2.54
N LEU A 96 -26.62 29.00 2.97
CA LEU A 96 -25.23 28.74 2.57
C LEU A 96 -25.22 28.29 1.10
N PRO A 97 -24.59 29.04 0.17
CA PRO A 97 -24.32 28.52 -1.16
C PRO A 97 -23.52 27.23 -0.98
N GLY A 98 -23.98 26.15 -1.62
CA GLY A 98 -23.28 24.87 -1.59
C GLY A 98 -21.83 25.12 -1.94
N ILE A 99 -20.93 24.84 -0.99
CA ILE A 99 -19.50 24.76 -1.27
C ILE A 99 -19.35 23.52 -2.15
N ALA A 100 -19.57 23.69 -3.45
CA ALA A 100 -19.07 22.75 -4.43
C ALA A 100 -17.58 22.60 -4.14
N PRO A 101 -17.02 21.37 -4.13
CA PRO A 101 -15.58 21.23 -4.04
C PRO A 101 -15.00 22.08 -5.16
N ALA A 102 -14.21 23.09 -4.80
CA ALA A 102 -13.67 24.04 -5.74
C ALA A 102 -13.02 23.25 -6.88
N SER A 103 -13.58 23.35 -8.08
CA SER A 103 -12.81 23.01 -9.27
C SER A 103 -11.52 23.80 -9.17
N GLU A 104 -10.36 23.16 -9.31
CA GLU A 104 -9.11 23.90 -9.48
C GLU A 104 -9.23 24.69 -10.78
N ASP A 105 -9.78 25.89 -10.69
CA ASP A 105 -9.92 26.81 -11.80
C ASP A 105 -8.53 27.24 -12.25
N TRP A 106 -8.38 27.54 -13.54
CA TRP A 106 -7.08 27.88 -14.13
C TRP A 106 -6.35 28.99 -13.35
N ASN A 107 -7.12 29.95 -12.82
CA ASN A 107 -6.63 31.09 -12.05
C ASN A 107 -6.17 30.73 -10.62
N ALA A 108 -6.55 29.57 -10.09
CA ALA A 108 -6.10 29.09 -8.79
C ALA A 108 -4.66 28.52 -8.82
N LEU A 109 -4.15 28.20 -10.01
CA LEU A 109 -2.77 27.75 -10.19
C LEU A 109 -1.79 28.92 -10.01
N SER A 110 -0.60 28.66 -9.47
CA SER A 110 0.45 29.69 -9.44
C SER A 110 0.90 30.08 -10.85
N HIS A 111 1.37 31.31 -11.02
CA HIS A 111 1.86 31.81 -12.32
C HIS A 111 2.89 30.88 -12.98
N GLU A 112 3.78 30.30 -12.17
CA GLU A 112 4.78 29.34 -12.65
C GLU A 112 4.17 27.99 -13.08
N GLN A 113 3.12 27.52 -12.38
CA GLN A 113 2.37 26.35 -12.81
C GLN A 113 1.62 26.62 -14.12
N GLN A 114 0.97 27.77 -14.24
CA GLN A 114 0.30 28.20 -15.47
C GLN A 114 1.27 28.26 -16.66
N ARG A 115 2.49 28.78 -16.46
CA ARG A 115 3.54 28.80 -17.48
C ARG A 115 3.91 27.40 -17.97
N ILE A 116 4.08 26.44 -17.06
CA ILE A 116 4.39 25.05 -17.42
C ILE A 116 3.20 24.37 -18.11
N LEU A 117 1.98 24.69 -17.68
CA LEU A 117 0.75 24.06 -18.16
C LEU A 117 0.05 24.83 -19.29
N LYS A 118 0.65 25.89 -19.84
CA LYS A 118 0.03 26.83 -20.78
C LYS A 118 -0.72 26.16 -21.94
N ARG A 119 -0.19 25.05 -22.46
CA ARG A 119 -0.83 24.24 -23.53
C ARG A 119 -2.23 23.71 -23.16
N PHE A 120 -2.55 23.61 -21.87
CA PHE A 120 -3.82 23.09 -21.37
C PHE A 120 -4.83 24.20 -21.02
N GLU A 121 -4.44 25.47 -21.02
CA GLU A 121 -5.26 26.61 -20.59
C GLU A 121 -6.67 26.60 -21.23
N SER A 122 -6.74 26.58 -22.56
CA SER A 122 -8.01 26.65 -23.29
C SER A 122 -8.97 25.50 -23.03
N ARG A 123 -8.44 24.34 -22.61
CA ARG A 123 -9.23 23.12 -22.35
C ARG A 123 -9.23 22.75 -20.87
N TRP A 124 -8.74 23.62 -19.98
CA TRP A 124 -8.48 23.27 -18.59
C TRP A 124 -9.76 22.77 -17.90
N ASN A 125 -10.88 23.46 -18.13
CA ASN A 125 -12.18 23.12 -17.56
C ASN A 125 -12.80 21.84 -18.16
N GLN A 126 -12.28 21.34 -19.28
CA GLN A 126 -12.70 20.07 -19.89
C GLN A 126 -11.89 18.87 -19.37
N ILE A 127 -10.80 19.13 -18.63
CA ILE A 127 -9.98 18.08 -18.05
C ILE A 127 -10.64 17.61 -16.75
N PRO A 128 -10.88 16.29 -16.56
CA PRO A 128 -11.44 15.78 -15.31
C PRO A 128 -10.61 16.19 -14.10
N GLU A 129 -11.25 16.47 -12.97
CA GLU A 129 -10.63 17.05 -11.77
C GLU A 129 -9.35 16.29 -11.34
N LYS A 130 -9.47 14.97 -11.17
CA LYS A 130 -8.33 14.11 -10.81
C LYS A 130 -7.14 14.27 -11.77
N ARG A 131 -7.38 14.55 -13.05
CA ARG A 131 -6.33 14.78 -14.04
C ARG A 131 -5.75 16.19 -13.95
N ARG A 132 -6.54 17.21 -13.63
CA ARG A 132 -6.06 18.57 -13.29
C ARG A 132 -5.11 18.53 -12.10
N GLU A 133 -5.51 17.90 -10.99
CA GLU A 133 -4.65 17.73 -9.80
C GLU A 133 -3.32 17.03 -10.12
N HIS A 134 -3.34 16.02 -11.00
CA HIS A 134 -2.12 15.32 -11.41
C HIS A 134 -1.19 16.19 -12.26
N LEU A 135 -1.76 17.06 -13.11
CA LEU A 135 -1.02 18.04 -13.90
C LEU A 135 -0.43 19.13 -13.00
N ALA A 136 -1.21 19.69 -12.07
CA ALA A 136 -0.78 20.70 -11.11
C ALA A 136 0.37 20.19 -10.23
N ARG A 137 0.23 19.00 -9.61
CA ARG A 137 1.32 18.34 -8.87
C ARG A 137 2.50 17.97 -9.75
N GLY A 138 2.26 17.70 -11.04
CA GLY A 138 3.31 17.46 -12.03
C GLY A 138 4.16 18.70 -12.29
N ALA A 139 3.52 19.85 -12.47
CA ALA A 139 4.17 21.14 -12.63
C ALA A 139 4.95 21.53 -11.38
N GLU A 140 4.37 21.34 -10.19
CA GLU A 140 5.06 21.59 -8.92
C GLU A 140 6.35 20.77 -8.78
N ARG A 141 6.30 19.46 -9.09
CA ARG A 141 7.49 18.62 -9.11
C ARG A 141 8.51 19.07 -10.15
N TRP A 142 8.06 19.53 -11.32
CA TRP A 142 8.96 20.01 -12.38
C TRP A 142 9.72 21.27 -11.97
N MET A 143 9.06 22.20 -11.28
CA MET A 143 9.69 23.41 -10.74
C MET A 143 10.81 23.06 -9.75
N LYS A 144 10.56 22.09 -8.86
CA LYS A 144 11.51 21.61 -7.84
C LYS A 144 12.69 20.78 -8.41
N MET A 145 12.72 20.47 -9.71
CA MET A 145 13.79 19.69 -10.33
C MET A 145 14.98 20.56 -10.77
N THR A 146 16.20 20.04 -10.59
CA THR A 146 17.41 20.61 -11.21
C THR A 146 17.41 20.43 -12.74
N PRO A 147 18.23 21.20 -13.49
CA PRO A 147 18.33 21.04 -14.94
C PRO A 147 18.62 19.60 -15.39
N GLU A 148 19.49 18.88 -14.69
CA GLU A 148 19.84 17.48 -14.99
C GLU A 148 18.66 16.53 -14.73
N GLN A 149 17.89 16.79 -13.67
CA GLN A 149 16.69 16.03 -13.36
C GLN A 149 15.58 16.27 -14.39
N ARG A 150 15.40 17.52 -14.85
CA ARG A 150 14.48 17.86 -15.95
C ARG A 150 14.89 17.15 -17.24
N GLN A 151 16.18 17.15 -17.58
CA GLN A 151 16.68 16.46 -18.76
C GLN A 151 16.46 14.94 -18.69
N LYS A 152 16.74 14.30 -17.55
CA LYS A 152 16.43 12.88 -17.33
C LYS A 152 14.93 12.59 -17.44
N SER A 153 14.08 13.51 -16.99
CA SER A 153 12.62 13.37 -17.09
C SER A 153 12.14 13.50 -18.53
N LYS A 154 12.67 14.44 -19.30
CA LYS A 154 12.41 14.60 -20.74
C LYS A 154 12.78 13.34 -21.52
N GLN A 155 13.96 12.77 -21.27
CA GLN A 155 14.41 11.52 -21.90
C GLN A 155 13.47 10.33 -21.56
N ARG A 156 12.98 10.24 -20.33
CA ARG A 156 12.02 9.20 -19.93
C ARG A 156 10.68 9.37 -20.67
N LEU A 157 10.20 10.61 -20.80
CA LEU A 157 8.97 10.91 -21.53
C LEU A 157 9.09 10.56 -23.01
N GLN A 158 10.19 10.94 -23.66
CA GLN A 158 10.45 10.58 -25.06
C GLN A 158 10.47 9.06 -25.25
N ARG A 159 11.13 8.32 -24.35
CA ARG A 159 11.12 6.85 -24.39
C ARG A 159 9.69 6.29 -24.22
N TRP A 160 8.90 6.87 -23.31
CA TRP A 160 7.50 6.47 -23.09
C TRP A 160 6.63 6.72 -24.32
N GLN A 161 6.80 7.86 -24.99
CA GLN A 161 6.07 8.21 -26.21
C GLN A 161 6.40 7.24 -27.36
N LYS A 162 7.65 6.76 -27.45
CA LYS A 162 8.07 5.77 -28.44
C LYS A 162 7.63 4.33 -28.13
N MET A 163 7.08 4.05 -26.94
CA MET A 163 6.58 2.71 -26.61
C MET A 163 5.25 2.41 -27.30
N THR A 164 5.08 1.16 -27.73
CA THR A 164 3.80 0.64 -28.24
C THR A 164 2.74 0.58 -27.12
N PRO A 165 1.44 0.50 -27.44
CA PRO A 165 0.38 0.34 -26.44
C PRO A 165 0.62 -0.84 -25.49
N GLU A 166 1.09 -1.98 -26.01
CA GLU A 166 1.38 -3.21 -25.27
C GLU A 166 2.55 -2.99 -24.31
N GLN A 167 3.63 -2.35 -24.77
CA GLN A 167 4.77 -2.00 -23.93
C GLN A 167 4.37 -1.06 -22.79
N ARG A 168 3.52 -0.07 -23.07
CA ARG A 168 2.99 0.83 -22.04
C ARG A 168 2.07 0.10 -21.05
N ALA A 169 1.28 -0.87 -21.51
CA ALA A 169 0.46 -1.71 -20.63
C ALA A 169 1.34 -2.54 -19.68
N LEU A 170 2.36 -3.22 -20.20
CA LEU A 170 3.31 -4.00 -19.40
C LEU A 170 4.04 -3.14 -18.35
N VAL A 171 4.45 -1.91 -18.71
CA VAL A 171 5.09 -1.01 -17.73
C VAL A 171 4.11 -0.57 -16.64
N ARG A 172 2.84 -0.29 -17.00
CA ARG A 172 1.80 0.07 -16.02
C ARG A 172 1.52 -1.09 -15.06
N GLU A 173 1.38 -2.30 -15.56
CA GLU A 173 1.19 -3.52 -14.76
C GLU A 173 2.35 -3.73 -13.78
N ARG A 174 3.60 -3.68 -14.27
CA ARG A 174 4.80 -3.80 -13.41
C ARG A 174 4.87 -2.71 -12.35
N TYR A 175 4.44 -1.49 -12.68
CA TYR A 175 4.39 -0.39 -11.72
C TYR A 175 3.31 -0.61 -10.65
N GLN A 176 2.13 -1.10 -11.03
CA GLN A 176 1.05 -1.44 -10.09
C GLN A 176 1.50 -2.53 -9.11
N HIS A 177 2.10 -3.62 -9.61
CA HIS A 177 2.67 -4.66 -8.75
C HIS A 177 3.74 -4.11 -7.82
N PHE A 178 4.63 -3.24 -8.31
CA PHE A 178 5.64 -2.61 -7.46
C PHE A 178 5.02 -1.76 -6.34
N ARG A 179 3.93 -1.04 -6.62
CA ARG A 179 3.22 -0.21 -5.63
C ARG A 179 2.51 -1.04 -4.56
N GLN A 180 2.11 -2.28 -4.89
CA GLN A 180 1.51 -3.22 -3.95
C GLN A 180 2.54 -3.87 -3.01
N LEU A 181 3.83 -3.81 -3.32
CA LEU A 181 4.88 -4.32 -2.43
C LEU A 181 4.98 -3.48 -1.15
N SER A 182 5.32 -4.12 -0.04
CA SER A 182 5.64 -3.41 1.21
C SER A 182 6.81 -2.43 1.04
N PRO A 183 6.90 -1.35 1.83
CA PRO A 183 8.01 -0.38 1.74
C PRO A 183 9.39 -1.04 1.82
N LYS A 184 9.55 -2.06 2.68
CA LYS A 184 10.79 -2.83 2.81
C LYS A 184 11.14 -3.61 1.54
N GLN A 185 10.15 -4.23 0.89
CA GLN A 185 10.35 -4.93 -0.39
C GLN A 185 10.66 -3.95 -1.52
N GLN A 186 9.97 -2.81 -1.59
CA GLN A 186 10.26 -1.76 -2.56
C GLN A 186 11.71 -1.26 -2.41
N GLN A 187 12.17 -1.02 -1.19
CA GLN A 187 13.53 -0.56 -0.92
C GLN A 187 14.57 -1.61 -1.33
N ARG A 188 14.33 -2.89 -1.01
CA ARG A 188 15.19 -4.00 -1.45
C ARG A 188 15.31 -4.05 -2.98
N LEU A 189 14.21 -3.85 -3.72
CA LEU A 189 14.26 -3.85 -5.18
C LEU A 189 15.02 -2.64 -5.74
N ARG A 190 14.85 -1.45 -5.14
CA ARG A 190 15.61 -0.24 -5.51
C ARG A 190 17.11 -0.45 -5.28
N GLN A 191 17.50 -1.03 -4.16
CA GLN A 191 18.90 -1.36 -3.85
C GLN A 191 19.48 -2.34 -4.86
N LYS A 192 18.79 -3.46 -5.14
CA LYS A 192 19.21 -4.42 -6.16
C LYS A 192 19.36 -3.79 -7.54
N ARG A 193 18.42 -2.91 -7.94
CA ARG A 193 18.51 -2.17 -9.19
C ARG A 193 19.71 -1.23 -9.23
N ASN A 194 19.98 -0.52 -8.15
CA ASN A 194 21.11 0.41 -8.07
C ASN A 194 22.45 -0.34 -8.11
N TRP A 195 22.56 -1.45 -7.38
CA TRP A 195 23.70 -2.36 -7.48
C TRP A 195 23.90 -2.86 -8.91
N PHE A 196 22.86 -3.37 -9.56
CA PHE A 196 22.99 -3.85 -10.93
C PHE A 196 23.45 -2.75 -11.89
N LYS A 197 23.05 -1.49 -11.66
CA LYS A 197 23.48 -0.35 -12.48
C LYS A 197 24.91 0.11 -12.20
N SER A 198 25.46 -0.16 -11.01
CA SER A 198 26.83 0.19 -10.68
C SER A 198 27.84 -0.82 -11.23
N LEU A 199 27.40 -2.02 -11.61
CA LEU A 199 28.28 -3.02 -12.20
C LEU A 199 28.86 -2.56 -13.56
N PRO A 200 30.12 -2.93 -13.87
CA PRO A 200 30.73 -2.74 -15.19
C PRO A 200 29.84 -3.30 -16.31
N PRO A 201 29.84 -2.69 -17.52
CA PRO A 201 29.05 -3.16 -18.65
C PRO A 201 29.17 -4.67 -18.93
N GLU A 202 30.38 -5.20 -18.84
CA GLU A 202 30.74 -6.60 -19.12
C GLU A 202 30.08 -7.52 -18.09
N LYS A 203 30.20 -7.19 -16.79
CA LYS A 203 29.53 -7.94 -15.71
C LYS A 203 28.01 -7.90 -15.84
N ARG A 204 27.43 -6.74 -16.23
CA ARG A 204 25.99 -6.62 -16.48
C ARG A 204 25.53 -7.46 -17.66
N GLN A 205 26.35 -7.60 -18.69
CA GLN A 205 26.06 -8.43 -19.85
C GLN A 205 26.13 -9.91 -19.49
N ALA A 206 27.21 -10.35 -18.84
CA ALA A 206 27.36 -11.73 -18.36
C ALA A 206 26.19 -12.16 -17.46
N LEU A 207 25.74 -11.30 -16.54
CA LEU A 207 24.56 -11.59 -15.71
C LEU A 207 23.26 -11.70 -16.53
N ARG A 208 23.09 -10.88 -17.57
CA ARG A 208 21.92 -10.93 -18.46
C ARG A 208 21.92 -12.21 -19.30
N GLU A 209 23.06 -12.57 -19.87
CA GLU A 209 23.24 -13.78 -20.67
C GLU A 209 23.03 -15.03 -19.81
N ARG A 210 23.66 -15.09 -18.64
CA ARG A 210 23.40 -16.15 -17.67
C ARG A 210 21.91 -16.26 -17.40
N TRP A 211 21.22 -15.17 -17.09
CA TRP A 211 19.77 -15.22 -16.81
C TRP A 211 18.92 -15.67 -18.00
N ARG A 212 19.28 -15.25 -19.22
CA ARG A 212 18.60 -15.66 -20.47
C ARG A 212 18.75 -17.17 -20.70
N ASN A 213 19.92 -17.72 -20.39
CA ASN A 213 20.26 -19.12 -20.66
C ASN A 213 19.85 -20.10 -19.55
N ILE A 214 19.31 -19.63 -18.42
CA ILE A 214 18.79 -20.53 -17.36
C ILE A 214 17.48 -21.17 -17.81
N THR A 215 17.45 -22.51 -17.85
CA THR A 215 16.25 -23.31 -18.18
C THR A 215 15.16 -23.20 -17.10
N PRO A 216 13.89 -23.52 -17.40
CA PRO A 216 12.81 -23.50 -16.41
C PRO A 216 13.14 -24.32 -15.14
N GLU A 217 13.73 -25.50 -15.29
CA GLU A 217 14.11 -26.42 -14.21
C GLU A 217 15.23 -25.81 -13.37
N GLN A 218 16.24 -25.21 -14.01
CA GLN A 218 17.30 -24.51 -13.29
C GLN A 218 16.76 -23.28 -12.53
N ARG A 219 15.78 -22.55 -13.08
CA ARG A 219 15.11 -21.43 -12.39
C ARG A 219 14.36 -21.93 -11.15
N GLN A 220 13.69 -23.08 -11.23
CA GLN A 220 13.01 -23.70 -10.09
C GLN A 220 14.01 -24.06 -9.00
N ARG A 221 15.11 -24.75 -9.34
CA ARG A 221 16.17 -25.10 -8.38
C ARG A 221 16.77 -23.86 -7.69
N ILE A 222 17.00 -22.80 -8.45
CA ILE A 222 17.47 -21.52 -7.89
C ILE A 222 16.44 -20.97 -6.89
N ARG A 223 15.15 -20.97 -7.26
CA ARG A 223 14.06 -20.48 -6.39
C ARG A 223 13.95 -21.31 -5.11
N GLU A 224 14.03 -22.63 -5.19
CA GLU A 224 14.01 -23.55 -4.06
C GLU A 224 15.20 -23.33 -3.14
N ARG A 225 16.41 -23.22 -3.71
CA ARG A 225 17.61 -22.86 -2.95
C ARG A 225 17.43 -21.55 -2.18
N TRP A 226 16.87 -20.53 -2.81
CA TRP A 226 16.59 -19.24 -2.15
C TRP A 226 15.49 -19.31 -1.10
N ARG A 227 14.52 -20.23 -1.25
CA ARG A 227 13.47 -20.48 -0.25
C ARG A 227 14.05 -21.15 0.99
N ASN A 228 15.02 -22.04 0.80
CA ASN A 228 15.61 -22.88 1.85
C ASN A 228 16.96 -22.35 2.38
N ILE A 229 17.37 -21.13 1.99
CA ILE A 229 18.63 -20.53 2.45
C ILE A 229 18.57 -20.21 3.97
N THR A 230 19.59 -20.62 4.72
CA THR A 230 19.68 -20.34 6.16
C THR A 230 19.90 -18.84 6.43
N PRO A 231 19.58 -18.33 7.63
CA PRO A 231 19.86 -16.94 7.99
C PRO A 231 21.33 -16.55 7.79
N GLU A 232 22.27 -17.42 8.16
CA GLU A 232 23.72 -17.22 8.00
C GLU A 232 24.13 -17.14 6.53
N GLN A 233 23.68 -18.10 5.71
CA GLN A 233 23.94 -18.10 4.27
C GLN A 233 23.38 -16.86 3.58
N ARG A 234 22.20 -16.39 4.02
CA ARG A 234 21.58 -15.15 3.53
C ARG A 234 22.43 -13.93 3.90
N GLN A 235 22.93 -13.86 5.14
CA GLN A 235 23.79 -12.78 5.58
C GLN A 235 25.10 -12.76 4.79
N HIS A 236 25.70 -13.92 4.54
CA HIS A 236 26.88 -14.06 3.70
C HIS A 236 26.62 -13.55 2.27
N HIS A 237 25.51 -13.95 1.64
CA HIS A 237 25.15 -13.46 0.29
C HIS A 237 24.94 -11.94 0.26
N LEU A 238 24.29 -11.37 1.28
CA LEU A 238 24.10 -9.92 1.39
C LEU A 238 25.45 -9.20 1.58
N ARG A 239 26.36 -9.77 2.37
CA ARG A 239 27.71 -9.23 2.60
C ARG A 239 28.51 -9.22 1.30
N GLN A 240 28.52 -10.34 0.56
CA GLN A 240 29.17 -10.42 -0.75
C GLN A 240 28.60 -9.40 -1.73
N GLN A 241 27.27 -9.30 -1.82
CA GLN A 241 26.61 -8.31 -2.69
C GLN A 241 27.01 -6.88 -2.32
N MET A 242 27.11 -6.56 -1.03
CA MET A 242 27.52 -5.23 -0.55
C MET A 242 28.99 -4.95 -0.82
N GLN A 243 29.86 -5.97 -0.74
CA GLN A 243 31.27 -5.85 -1.07
C GLN A 243 31.45 -5.59 -2.58
N ASP A 244 30.74 -6.35 -3.42
CA ASP A 244 30.67 -6.08 -4.86
C ASP A 244 30.16 -4.67 -5.15
N TYR A 245 29.10 -4.22 -4.47
CA TYR A 245 28.59 -2.87 -4.63
C TYR A 245 29.67 -1.82 -4.31
N ARG A 246 30.41 -1.98 -3.20
CA ARG A 246 31.46 -1.05 -2.79
C ARG A 246 32.60 -1.01 -3.83
N ASN A 247 33.04 -2.17 -4.30
CA ASN A 247 34.13 -2.29 -5.27
C ASN A 247 33.80 -1.63 -6.62
N HIS A 248 32.52 -1.64 -7.01
CA HIS A 248 32.07 -1.07 -8.29
C HIS A 248 31.23 0.21 -8.10
N ARG A 249 31.27 0.82 -6.92
CA ARG A 249 30.56 2.08 -6.70
C ARG A 249 31.20 3.12 -7.63
N PRO A 250 30.43 3.83 -8.47
CA PRO A 250 31.01 4.89 -9.27
C PRO A 250 31.70 5.87 -8.33
N ARG A 251 33.00 6.11 -8.56
CA ARG A 251 33.73 7.18 -7.89
C ARG A 251 33.00 8.45 -8.27
N THR A 252 32.30 9.04 -7.30
CA THR A 252 31.75 10.38 -7.45
C THR A 252 32.94 11.30 -7.64
N ARG A 253 33.12 11.84 -8.85
CA ARG A 253 33.89 13.07 -9.04
C ARG A 253 33.15 14.20 -8.32
#